data_AF-A0A4V0XS01-F1
#
_entry.id   AF-A0A4V0XS01-F1
#
_cell.length_a   1.000
_cell.length_b   1.000
_cell.length_c   1.000
_cell.angle_alpha   90.00
_cell.angle_beta   90.00
_cell.angle_gamma   90.00
#
_symmetry.space_group_name_H-M   'P 1'
#
loop_
_entity.id
_entity.type
_entity.pdbx_description
1 polymer ?
#
loop_
_entity_poly.entity_id
_entity_poly.type
_entity_poly.pdbx_seq_one_letter_code
_entity_poly.pdbx_strand_id
1 'polypeptide(L)' 'MIQPDELVGGEWAEWYRLTPLQRWLESEKLWQTYLALGGSLDPEPDTQSPFFDARAARSRPANGRTGVRILRRGRV' A
#
# COMPACT_ATOMS: atom_id res chain seq x y z
N MET A 1 16.27 17.90 25.10
CA MET A 1 16.21 17.06 23.90
C MET A 1 15.00 16.16 24.09
N ILE A 2 13.99 16.25 23.21
CA ILE A 2 12.77 15.44 23.32
C ILE A 2 13.13 13.99 22.99
N GLN A 3 12.74 13.05 23.84
CA GLN A 3 12.97 11.63 23.57
C GLN A 3 11.89 11.08 22.63
N PRO A 4 12.22 10.15 21.71
CA PRO A 4 11.25 9.63 20.77
C PRO A 4 10.07 8.92 21.46
N ASP A 5 10.27 8.26 22.60
CA ASP A 5 9.18 7.57 23.33
C ASP A 5 8.12 8.54 23.87
N GLU A 6 8.52 9.77 24.21
CA GLU A 6 7.61 10.83 24.67
C GLU A 6 6.77 11.41 23.51
N LEU A 7 7.27 11.29 22.27
CA LEU A 7 6.65 11.87 21.08
C LEU A 7 5.71 10.90 20.36
N VAL A 8 6.12 9.64 20.20
CA VAL A 8 5.44 8.66 19.34
C VAL A 8 5.07 7.36 20.06
N GLY A 9 5.42 7.24 21.35
CA GLY A 9 5.25 6.02 22.12
C GLY A 9 6.37 4.99 21.88
N GLY A 10 6.40 3.96 22.73
CA GLY A 10 7.50 2.99 22.79
C GLY A 10 7.74 2.23 21.49
N GLU A 11 6.68 1.70 20.86
CA GLU A 11 6.80 0.91 19.64
C GLU A 11 7.47 1.71 18.51
N TRP A 12 6.97 2.91 18.22
CA TRP A 12 7.55 3.76 17.18
C TRP A 12 8.95 4.27 17.52
N ALA A 13 9.23 4.52 18.80
CA ALA A 13 10.56 4.92 19.24
C ALA A 13 11.59 3.82 19.01
N GLU A 14 11.24 2.54 19.19
CA GLU A 14 12.10 1.41 18.83
C GLU A 14 12.45 1.39 17.34
N TRP A 15 11.46 1.62 16.46
CA TRP A 15 11.70 1.73 15.02
C TRP A 15 12.66 2.88 14.66
N TYR A 16 12.59 4.00 15.36
CA TYR A 16 13.47 5.14 15.16
C TYR A 16 14.90 4.92 15.62
N ARG A 17 15.13 4.03 16.60
CA ARG A 17 16.47 3.64 17.07
C ARG A 17 17.21 2.74 16.08
N LEU A 18 16.50 2.03 15.20
CA LEU A 18 17.12 1.17 14.19
C LEU A 18 17.90 1.98 13.14
N THR A 19 19.05 1.45 12.73
CA THR A 19 19.74 1.92 11.52
C THR A 19 18.88 1.66 10.27
N PRO A 20 19.11 2.38 9.15
CA PRO A 20 18.37 2.14 7.92
C PRO A 20 18.38 0.68 7.44
N LEU A 21 19.52 -0.01 7.56
CA LEU A 21 19.65 -1.42 7.18
C LEU A 21 18.83 -2.34 8.10
N GLN A 22 18.91 -2.14 9.42
CA GLN A 22 18.13 -2.93 10.38
C GLN A 22 16.62 -2.72 10.14
N ARG A 23 16.21 -1.47 9.94
CA ARG A 23 14.82 -1.13 9.64
C ARG A 23 14.32 -1.82 8.37
N TRP A 24 15.15 -1.88 7.32
CA TRP A 24 14.82 -2.59 6.09
C TRP A 24 14.56 -4.08 6.34
N LEU A 25 15.44 -4.75 7.10
CA LEU A 25 15.29 -6.16 7.44
C LEU A 25 14.04 -6.44 8.28
N GLU A 26 13.73 -5.59 9.26
CA GLU A 26 12.49 -5.73 10.05
C GLU A 26 11.23 -5.49 9.18
N SER A 27 11.27 -4.51 8.27
CA SER A 27 10.19 -4.29 7.30
C SER A 27 9.99 -5.50 6.37
N GLU A 28 11.07 -6.18 5.95
CA GLU A 28 10.97 -7.39 5.13
C GLU A 28 10.26 -8.53 5.88
N LYS A 29 10.51 -8.70 7.19
CA LYS A 29 9.78 -9.69 8.00
C LYS A 29 8.29 -9.37 8.08
N LEU A 30 7.94 -8.09 8.31
CA LEU A 30 6.55 -7.65 8.31
C LEU A 30 5.88 -7.88 6.96
N TRP A 31 6.62 -7.66 5.87
CA TRP A 31 6.14 -7.89 4.51
C TRP A 31 5.76 -9.36 4.28
N GLN A 32 6.60 -10.31 4.71
CA GLN A 32 6.25 -11.73 4.61
C GLN A 32 4.99 -12.09 5.39
N THR A 33 4.82 -11.55 6.60
CA THR A 33 3.61 -11.73 7.40
C THR A 33 2.37 -11.14 6.71
N TYR A 34 2.49 -9.93 6.17
CA TYR A 34 1.42 -9.27 5.43
C TYR A 34 0.95 -10.12 4.24
N LEU A 35 1.89 -10.65 3.45
CA LEU A 35 1.57 -11.55 2.34
C LEU A 35 0.95 -12.87 2.81
N ALA A 36 1.47 -13.47 3.88
CA ALA A 36 0.93 -14.72 4.44
C ALA A 36 -0.52 -14.57 4.93
N LEU A 37 -0.91 -13.36 5.36
CA LEU A 37 -2.27 -13.02 5.76
C LEU A 37 -3.18 -12.65 4.58
N GLY A 38 -2.71 -12.77 3.33
CA GLY A 38 -3.48 -12.42 2.13
C GLY A 38 -3.49 -10.91 1.83
N GLY A 39 -2.55 -10.15 2.41
CA GLY A 39 -2.40 -8.73 2.14
C GLY A 39 -2.15 -8.46 0.65
N SER A 40 -2.87 -7.47 0.12
CA SER A 40 -2.70 -6.98 -1.25
C SER A 40 -2.48 -5.47 -1.26
N LEU A 41 -1.47 -5.02 -2.01
CA LEU A 41 -1.22 -3.60 -2.25
C LEU A 41 -2.21 -2.99 -3.26
N ASP A 42 -3.13 -3.78 -3.79
CA ASP A 42 -4.22 -3.24 -4.58
C ASP A 42 -5.06 -2.30 -3.69
N PRO A 43 -5.25 -1.03 -4.10
CA PRO A 43 -6.07 -0.13 -3.32
C PRO A 43 -7.50 -0.65 -3.29
N GLU A 44 -8.08 -0.71 -2.09
CA GLU A 44 -9.50 -1.00 -1.93
C GLU A 44 -10.31 0.02 -2.74
N PRO A 45 -11.29 -0.42 -3.55
CA PRO A 45 -12.11 0.53 -4.30
C PRO A 45 -12.86 1.48 -3.35
N ASP A 46 -12.77 2.77 -3.63
CA ASP A 46 -13.60 3.77 -2.97
C ASP A 46 -15.06 3.61 -3.39
N THR A 47 -15.85 2.93 -2.57
CA THR A 47 -17.27 2.69 -2.79
C THR A 47 -18.14 3.95 -2.62
N GLN A 48 -17.59 5.02 -2.06
CA GLN A 48 -18.28 6.30 -1.88
C GLN A 48 -18.06 7.26 -3.05
N SER A 49 -17.16 6.92 -3.98
CA SER A 49 -16.94 7.71 -5.18
C SER A 49 -18.19 7.73 -6.08
N PRO A 50 -18.60 8.89 -6.60
CA PRO A 50 -19.68 8.97 -7.60
C PRO A 50 -19.33 8.27 -8.91
N PHE A 51 -18.06 7.87 -9.11
CA PHE A 51 -17.56 7.12 -10.25
C PHE A 51 -17.32 5.63 -9.95
N PHE A 52 -17.74 5.13 -8.77
CA PHE A 52 -17.58 3.73 -8.41
C PHE A 52 -18.47 2.83 -9.27
N ASP A 53 -17.87 1.81 -9.88
CA ASP A 53 -18.56 0.73 -10.59
C ASP A 53 -18.03 -0.62 -10.09
N ALA A 54 -18.87 -1.34 -9.34
CA ALA A 54 -18.54 -2.65 -8.78
C ALA A 54 -18.22 -3.70 -9.86
N ARG A 55 -18.75 -3.55 -11.08
CA ARG A 55 -18.48 -4.46 -12.21
C ARG A 55 -17.17 -4.15 -12.93
N ALA A 56 -16.59 -2.97 -12.68
CA ALA A 56 -15.32 -2.55 -13.27
C ALA A 56 -14.10 -2.95 -12.42
N ALA A 57 -14.30 -3.54 -11.23
CA ALA A 57 -13.23 -3.99 -10.35
C ALA A 57 -12.40 -5.12 -11.03
N ARG A 58 -11.09 -4.92 -11.12
CA ARG A 58 -10.13 -5.88 -11.68
C ARG A 58 -8.81 -5.74 -10.93
N SER A 59 -8.04 -6.83 -10.84
CA SER A 59 -6.68 -6.77 -10.28
C SER A 59 -5.87 -5.72 -11.03
N ARG A 60 -5.19 -4.85 -10.28
CA ARG A 60 -4.39 -3.76 -10.84
C ARG A 60 -2.93 -4.21 -10.87
N PRO A 61 -2.15 -3.74 -11.84
CA PRO A 61 -0.71 -3.93 -11.78
C PRO A 61 -0.19 -3.19 -10.53
N ALA A 62 0.62 -3.87 -9.71
CA ALA A 62 1.10 -3.37 -8.41
C ALA A 62 1.81 -2.00 -8.47
N ASN A 63 2.27 -1.61 -9.66
CA ASN A 63 2.95 -0.35 -9.96
C ASN A 63 2.01 0.75 -10.48
N GLY A 64 0.69 0.66 -10.26
CA GLY A 64 -0.27 1.73 -10.52
C GLY A 64 -0.35 2.19 -11.98
N ARG A 65 0.26 1.44 -12.91
CA ARG A 65 0.28 1.82 -14.33
C ARG A 65 -1.15 1.85 -14.84
N THR A 66 -1.49 2.94 -15.52
CA THR A 66 -2.79 3.14 -16.14
C THR A 66 -3.15 1.91 -16.97
N GLY A 67 -4.14 1.15 -16.50
CA GLY A 67 -4.65 0.00 -17.24
C GLY A 67 -5.07 0.47 -18.62
N VAL A 68 -4.52 -0.14 -19.66
CA VAL A 68 -4.76 0.26 -21.06
C VAL A 68 -6.25 0.04 -21.35
N ARG A 69 -7.08 1.08 -21.25
CA ARG A 69 -8.45 1.04 -21.78
C ARG A 69 -8.32 1.03 -23.30
N ILE A 70 -8.55 -0.13 -23.90
CA ILE A 70 -8.65 -0.25 -25.36
C ILE A 70 -9.92 0.50 -25.79
N LEU A 71 -9.76 1.75 -26.24
CA LEU A 71 -10.84 2.48 -26.89
C LEU A 71 -11.01 1.92 -28.30
N ARG A 72 -12.12 1.23 -28.56
CA ARG A 72 -12.48 0.84 -29.93
C ARG A 72 -12.79 2.14 -30.69
N ARG A 73 -11.98 2.49 -31.68
CA ARG A 73 -12.29 3.55 -32.65
C ARG A 73 -13.53 3.12 -33.44
N GLY A 74 -14.71 3.58 -33.03
CA GLY A 74 -15.86 3.68 -33.92
C GLY A 74 -15.62 4.85 -34.88
N ARG A 75 -15.65 4.60 -36.20
CA ARG A 75 -15.71 5.68 -37.18
C ARG A 75 -17.01 6.46 -36.96
N VAL A 76 -16.90 7.78 -36.82
CA VAL A 76 -17.98 8.72 -37.11
C VAL A 76 -18.06 8.87 -38.62
#